data_AF-A0ABD3IPA6-F1
#
_entry.id   AF-A0ABD3IPA6-F1
#
_cell.length_a   1.000
_cell.length_b   1.000
_cell.length_c   1.000
_cell.angle_alpha   90.00
_cell.angle_beta   90.00
_cell.angle_gamma   90.00
#
_symmetry.space_group_name_H-M   'P 1'
#
loop_
_entity.id
_entity.type
_entity.pdbx_description
1 polymer ?
#
loop_
_entity_poly.entity_id
_entity_poly.type
_entity_poly.pdbx_seq_one_letter_code
_entity_poly.pdbx_strand_id
1 'polypeptide(L)'
;MSGRRGCFSPCGFSPRRSRNSTRVQPVAVPLSYESELVPCFEGEQAMGERNPTSWKYTWKITNFTSLTQKKYYSEVFTPGDNAWRILIFPKGNSVECLSIYLDTADSVRLPYGWSRSAHFRLILVDQNNNDYSRIKETEHDFTARESDWGFTSFIPLSELHDSRNGYLVNNTLTVVAEILGPQHPAENTQVAEPPANVPQATPIDTFNTYFTNLEEIINAAQSSPARGGSNTNNQRGALLTSGAPTLDEVEKAKLSLKECLSDIFKLNVKDRLAGAMSTLSIAKSGLSLDQQKSVKVFWANFDEFTSDFLTFEQDNAEFELQKLLKDQMFATMKKNHETHILYKQLLGDLTKEEEELNKKLEEVKSRREKLISDWEILMVESEEAKSGHKGQEKKVAEAEEKKRIAEERMSRSTAAWSNLKMLFG
;
A
#
# COMPACT_ATOMS: atom_id res chain seq x y z
N MET A 1 -8.20 -49.64 10.29
CA MET A 1 -6.82 -49.23 10.00
C MET A 1 -6.84 -48.03 9.07
N SER A 2 -6.25 -46.94 9.54
CA SER A 2 -6.10 -45.64 8.90
C SER A 2 -5.30 -45.70 7.60
N GLY A 3 -5.79 -45.03 6.56
CA GLY A 3 -5.05 -44.80 5.33
C GLY A 3 -5.35 -43.41 4.78
N ARG A 4 -4.60 -42.41 5.22
CA ARG A 4 -4.56 -41.06 4.63
C ARG A 4 -4.04 -41.15 3.19
N ARG A 5 -4.77 -40.59 2.23
CA ARG A 5 -4.21 -40.19 0.93
C ARG A 5 -4.62 -38.74 0.68
N GLY A 6 -3.63 -37.86 0.70
CA GLY A 6 -3.78 -36.46 0.32
C GLY A 6 -3.97 -36.37 -1.19
N CYS A 7 -4.95 -35.57 -1.61
CA CYS A 7 -5.09 -35.13 -2.98
C CYS A 7 -4.52 -33.72 -3.08
N PHE A 8 -3.28 -33.63 -3.58
CA PHE A 8 -2.84 -32.46 -4.30
C PHE A 8 -3.70 -32.34 -5.56
N SER A 9 -4.19 -31.15 -5.87
CA SER A 9 -4.71 -30.84 -7.20
C SER A 9 -4.05 -29.57 -7.72
N PRO A 10 -3.74 -29.50 -9.02
CA PRO A 10 -2.77 -28.57 -9.58
C PRO A 10 -3.45 -27.25 -9.94
N CYS A 11 -2.74 -26.15 -9.71
CA CYS A 11 -3.09 -24.83 -10.24
C CYS A 11 -3.11 -24.90 -11.77
N GLY A 12 -4.31 -24.94 -12.33
CA GLY A 12 -4.54 -24.76 -13.75
C GLY A 12 -4.29 -23.31 -14.13
N PHE A 13 -3.21 -23.07 -14.87
CA PHE A 13 -3.06 -21.90 -15.71
C PHE A 13 -4.27 -21.78 -16.64
N SER A 14 -4.83 -20.59 -16.75
CA SER A 14 -5.64 -20.22 -17.92
C SER A 14 -5.29 -18.82 -18.40
N PRO A 15 -5.29 -18.61 -19.73
CA PRO A 15 -4.47 -17.60 -20.37
C PRO A 15 -5.19 -16.25 -20.49
N ARG A 16 -4.39 -15.18 -20.58
CA ARG A 16 -4.83 -13.85 -21.00
C ARG A 16 -5.72 -13.95 -22.25
N ARG A 17 -6.96 -13.48 -22.15
CA ARG A 17 -7.71 -12.96 -23.30
C ARG A 17 -7.39 -11.49 -23.45
N SER A 18 -6.69 -11.16 -24.53
CA SER A 18 -6.73 -9.84 -25.15
C SER A 18 -8.19 -9.39 -25.29
N ARG A 19 -8.51 -8.22 -24.73
CA ARG A 19 -9.68 -7.45 -25.16
C ARG A 19 -9.19 -6.07 -25.57
N ASN A 20 -9.38 -5.82 -26.86
CA ASN A 20 -9.33 -4.55 -27.52
C ASN A 20 -9.82 -3.41 -26.63
N SER A 21 -9.09 -2.29 -26.71
CA SER A 21 -9.58 -0.97 -26.38
C SER A 21 -10.89 -0.73 -27.13
N THR A 22 -11.99 -0.84 -26.41
CA THR A 22 -13.23 -0.16 -26.74
C THR A 22 -13.63 0.56 -25.47
N ARG A 23 -13.50 1.88 -25.53
CA ARG A 23 -13.85 2.83 -24.48
C ARG A 23 -15.33 2.66 -24.12
N VAL A 24 -15.64 1.82 -23.15
CA VAL A 24 -16.96 1.80 -22.52
C VAL A 24 -16.89 2.84 -21.42
N GLN A 25 -17.55 3.98 -21.66
CA GLN A 25 -17.79 4.96 -20.59
C GLN A 25 -18.55 4.27 -19.45
N PRO A 26 -18.24 4.58 -18.17
CA PRO A 26 -19.03 4.07 -17.06
C PRO A 26 -20.47 4.54 -17.22
N VAL A 27 -21.42 3.61 -17.20
CA VAL A 27 -22.84 3.96 -17.20
C VAL A 27 -23.17 4.45 -15.79
N ALA A 28 -23.44 5.75 -15.67
CA ALA A 28 -24.00 6.34 -14.46
C ALA A 28 -25.34 5.67 -14.13
N VAL A 29 -25.51 5.23 -12.89
CA VAL A 29 -26.80 4.75 -12.38
C VAL A 29 -27.73 5.97 -12.26
N PRO A 30 -29.00 5.88 -12.69
CA PRO A 30 -29.94 7.00 -12.57
C PRO A 30 -30.09 7.45 -11.12
N LEU A 31 -30.04 8.78 -10.95
CA LEU A 31 -30.03 9.54 -9.71
C LEU A 31 -31.25 9.25 -8.82
N SER A 32 -31.02 8.92 -7.55
CA SER A 32 -31.93 9.29 -6.46
C SER A 32 -31.37 10.53 -5.77
N TYR A 33 -32.19 11.57 -5.66
CA TYR A 33 -31.86 12.98 -5.39
C TYR A 33 -31.40 13.31 -3.96
N GLU A 34 -30.74 12.39 -3.24
CA GLU A 34 -30.33 12.59 -1.84
C GLU A 34 -28.96 11.96 -1.51
N SER A 35 -27.93 12.23 -2.31
CA SER A 35 -26.55 11.90 -1.95
C SER A 35 -25.84 13.18 -1.50
N GLU A 36 -25.93 13.51 -0.21
CA GLU A 36 -25.27 14.70 0.35
C GLU A 36 -24.00 14.30 1.14
N LEU A 37 -22.93 15.08 0.97
CA LEU A 37 -21.74 15.04 1.81
C LEU A 37 -21.99 15.91 3.04
N VAL A 38 -22.00 15.31 4.23
CA VAL A 38 -22.27 16.00 5.50
C VAL A 38 -21.01 16.07 6.35
N PRO A 39 -20.46 17.27 6.61
CA PRO A 39 -19.41 17.46 7.62
C PRO A 39 -19.97 17.22 9.03
N CYS A 40 -19.27 16.44 9.85
CA CYS A 40 -19.63 16.15 11.24
C CYS A 40 -18.75 16.93 12.22
N PHE A 41 -19.33 17.47 13.29
CA PHE A 41 -18.64 18.20 14.36
C PHE A 41 -19.02 17.60 15.73
N GLU A 42 -18.07 17.49 16.67
CA GLU A 42 -18.37 17.10 18.06
C GLU A 42 -18.61 18.33 18.96
N GLY A 43 -19.67 18.28 19.80
CA GLY A 43 -19.89 19.14 20.98
C GLY A 43 -20.57 20.51 20.76
N GLU A 44 -21.55 20.84 21.61
CA GLU A 44 -22.16 22.18 21.77
C GLU A 44 -21.18 23.16 22.47
N GLN A 45 -20.63 24.14 21.74
CA GLN A 45 -20.41 25.53 22.19
C GLN A 45 -19.59 26.40 21.18
N ALA A 46 -20.13 27.62 20.98
CA ALA A 46 -19.64 28.91 20.44
C ALA A 46 -18.51 29.04 19.38
N MET A 47 -18.83 29.87 18.38
CA MET A 47 -18.04 30.53 17.32
C MET A 47 -16.52 30.34 17.29
N GLY A 48 -16.06 29.59 16.28
CA GLY A 48 -14.71 29.56 15.73
C GLY A 48 -14.68 28.58 14.55
N GLU A 49 -13.89 28.85 13.50
CA GLU A 49 -13.73 27.97 12.33
C GLU A 49 -13.28 26.56 12.79
N ARG A 50 -14.22 25.61 12.87
CA ARG A 50 -13.90 24.20 13.20
C ARG A 50 -13.59 23.45 11.91
N ASN A 51 -12.48 22.72 11.91
CA ASN A 51 -12.26 21.64 10.95
C ASN A 51 -13.26 20.50 11.26
N PRO A 52 -13.91 19.89 10.25
CA PRO A 52 -14.80 18.76 10.44
C PRO A 52 -14.07 17.57 11.10
N THR A 53 -14.73 16.93 12.06
CA THR A 53 -14.23 15.70 12.72
C THR A 53 -14.34 14.49 11.80
N SER A 54 -15.33 14.48 10.90
CA SER A 54 -15.43 13.54 9.80
C SER A 54 -16.32 14.10 8.68
N TRP A 55 -16.27 13.49 7.50
CA TRP A 55 -17.17 13.76 6.39
C TRP A 55 -17.91 12.48 6.01
N LYS A 56 -19.24 12.51 6.03
CA LYS A 56 -20.10 11.37 5.67
C LYS A 56 -20.71 11.57 4.30
N TYR A 57 -20.57 10.59 3.43
CA TYR A 57 -21.23 10.53 2.13
C TYR A 57 -22.13 9.29 2.09
N THR A 58 -23.41 9.48 1.79
CA THR A 58 -24.40 8.40 1.70
C THR A 58 -24.73 8.09 0.25
N TRP A 59 -24.60 6.83 -0.12
CA TRP A 59 -24.99 6.32 -1.44
C TRP A 59 -26.17 5.34 -1.32
N LYS A 60 -27.33 5.77 -1.82
CA LYS A 60 -28.53 4.93 -1.96
C LYS A 60 -28.55 4.29 -3.34
N ILE A 61 -28.56 2.96 -3.39
CA ILE A 61 -28.56 2.17 -4.62
C ILE A 61 -29.94 1.52 -4.77
N THR A 62 -30.78 2.10 -5.62
CA THR A 62 -32.11 1.56 -5.93
C THR A 62 -32.02 0.43 -6.96
N ASN A 63 -33.02 -0.45 -6.98
CA ASN A 63 -33.10 -1.61 -7.87
C ASN A 63 -31.85 -2.53 -7.78
N PHE A 64 -31.32 -2.72 -6.58
CA PHE A 64 -30.05 -3.41 -6.34
C PHE A 64 -30.00 -4.83 -6.94
N THR A 65 -31.09 -5.61 -6.85
CA THR A 65 -31.15 -6.96 -7.42
C THR A 65 -31.04 -6.98 -8.95
N SER A 66 -31.33 -5.86 -9.61
CA SER A 66 -31.29 -5.72 -11.07
C SER A 66 -29.90 -5.34 -11.59
N LEU A 67 -28.90 -5.16 -10.71
CA LEU A 67 -27.54 -4.84 -11.10
C LEU A 67 -26.87 -6.03 -11.82
N THR A 68 -26.43 -5.78 -13.06
CA THR A 68 -25.86 -6.80 -13.95
C THR A 68 -24.35 -6.72 -14.12
N GLN A 69 -23.76 -5.54 -13.96
CA GLN A 69 -22.32 -5.33 -14.13
C GLN A 69 -21.53 -5.88 -12.94
N LYS A 70 -20.24 -6.16 -13.18
CA LYS A 70 -19.36 -6.72 -12.14
C LYS A 70 -19.11 -5.72 -10.99
N LYS A 71 -19.01 -4.43 -11.31
CA LYS A 71 -18.71 -3.36 -10.35
C LYS A 71 -19.47 -2.09 -10.66
N TYR A 72 -19.74 -1.28 -9.64
CA TYR A 72 -20.44 -0.01 -9.74
C TYR A 72 -19.74 1.04 -8.88
N TYR A 73 -19.88 2.31 -9.28
CA TYR A 73 -19.30 3.45 -8.61
C TYR A 73 -20.41 4.42 -8.17
N SER A 74 -20.25 5.04 -7.01
CA SER A 74 -21.06 6.19 -6.61
C SER A 74 -20.68 7.45 -7.40
N GLU A 75 -21.39 8.54 -7.14
CA GLU A 75 -20.89 9.86 -7.53
C GLU A 75 -19.63 10.23 -6.74
N VAL A 76 -18.92 11.23 -7.25
CA VAL A 76 -17.68 11.73 -6.65
C VAL A 76 -18.03 12.73 -5.54
N PHE A 77 -17.39 12.59 -4.38
CA PHE A 77 -17.49 13.51 -3.26
C PHE A 77 -16.09 13.99 -2.84
N THR A 78 -15.97 15.25 -2.38
CA THR A 78 -14.67 15.92 -2.20
C THR A 78 -14.44 16.50 -0.79
N PRO A 79 -14.31 15.67 0.25
CA PRO A 79 -13.88 16.11 1.57
C PRO A 79 -12.41 16.56 1.53
N GLY A 80 -12.14 17.78 2.00
CA GLY A 80 -10.78 18.35 2.05
C GLY A 80 -10.05 18.32 0.71
N ASP A 81 -10.73 18.73 -0.37
CA ASP A 81 -10.22 18.79 -1.76
C ASP A 81 -9.80 17.45 -2.38
N ASN A 82 -10.12 16.34 -1.73
CA ASN A 82 -9.76 15.01 -2.19
C ASN A 82 -10.96 14.32 -2.84
N ALA A 83 -10.88 14.03 -4.14
CA ALA A 83 -11.97 13.38 -4.87
C ALA A 83 -12.05 11.87 -4.58
N TRP A 84 -13.10 11.47 -3.86
CA TRP A 84 -13.40 10.10 -3.49
C TRP A 84 -14.69 9.61 -4.14
N ARG A 85 -14.85 8.30 -4.24
CA ARG A 85 -16.11 7.62 -4.58
C ARG A 85 -16.17 6.24 -3.92
N ILE A 86 -17.37 5.72 -3.72
CA ILE A 86 -17.58 4.34 -3.27
C ILE A 86 -17.56 3.41 -4.49
N LEU A 87 -16.86 2.29 -4.38
CA LEU A 87 -16.82 1.21 -5.35
C LEU A 87 -17.42 -0.06 -4.72
N ILE A 88 -18.41 -0.68 -5.38
CA ILE A 88 -18.98 -1.95 -4.95
C ILE A 88 -18.85 -3.05 -6.00
N PHE A 89 -18.77 -4.29 -5.53
CA PHE A 89 -19.01 -5.50 -6.31
C PHE A 89 -20.25 -6.20 -5.76
N PRO A 90 -21.45 -5.94 -6.33
CA PRO A 90 -22.72 -6.39 -5.75
C PRO A 90 -22.89 -7.91 -5.73
N LYS A 91 -22.18 -8.63 -6.60
CA LYS A 91 -22.14 -10.10 -6.67
C LYS A 91 -20.80 -10.68 -6.19
N GLY A 92 -19.98 -9.83 -5.58
CA GLY A 92 -18.68 -10.15 -5.02
C GLY A 92 -17.49 -10.06 -5.98
N ASN A 93 -16.31 -9.93 -5.36
CA ASN A 93 -15.02 -9.85 -6.04
C ASN A 93 -14.22 -11.14 -5.79
N SER A 94 -14.57 -12.21 -6.52
CA SER A 94 -13.99 -13.56 -6.37
C SER A 94 -14.38 -14.29 -5.08
N VAL A 95 -15.36 -13.76 -4.33
CA VAL A 95 -15.97 -14.34 -3.12
C VAL A 95 -17.49 -14.14 -3.16
N GLU A 96 -18.27 -14.94 -2.43
CA GLU A 96 -19.74 -14.81 -2.33
C GLU A 96 -20.20 -13.79 -1.27
N CYS A 97 -19.52 -12.65 -1.23
CA CYS A 97 -19.81 -11.55 -0.31
C CYS A 97 -20.00 -10.26 -1.13
N LEU A 98 -20.83 -9.34 -0.65
CA LEU A 98 -20.78 -7.96 -1.12
C LEU A 98 -19.39 -7.40 -0.79
N SER A 99 -18.72 -6.82 -1.77
CA SER A 99 -17.43 -6.13 -1.57
C SER A 99 -17.64 -4.62 -1.69
N ILE A 100 -17.07 -3.85 -0.76
CA ILE A 100 -17.20 -2.38 -0.69
C ILE A 100 -15.81 -1.79 -0.48
N TYR A 101 -15.48 -0.77 -1.29
CA TYR A 101 -14.21 -0.06 -1.30
C TYR A 101 -14.43 1.44 -1.39
N LEU A 102 -13.47 2.21 -0.89
CA LEU A 102 -13.29 3.61 -1.20
C LEU A 102 -12.29 3.70 -2.36
N ASP A 103 -12.51 4.57 -3.35
CA ASP A 103 -11.65 4.74 -4.52
C ASP A 103 -11.38 6.22 -4.79
N THR A 104 -10.14 6.53 -5.19
CA THR A 104 -9.73 7.87 -5.61
C THR A 104 -10.23 8.15 -7.03
N ALA A 105 -11.27 8.97 -7.14
CA ALA A 105 -12.02 9.16 -8.39
C ALA A 105 -11.19 9.79 -9.52
N ASP A 106 -10.20 10.61 -9.16
CA ASP A 106 -9.30 11.33 -10.05
C ASP A 106 -7.90 10.70 -10.14
N SER A 107 -7.73 9.45 -9.69
CA SER A 107 -6.43 8.76 -9.61
C SER A 107 -5.59 8.80 -10.90
N VAL A 108 -6.25 8.78 -12.06
CA VAL A 108 -5.62 8.83 -13.40
C VAL A 108 -5.11 10.24 -13.76
N ARG A 109 -5.67 11.28 -13.14
CA ARG A 109 -5.33 12.69 -13.37
C ARG A 109 -4.32 13.22 -12.36
N LEU A 110 -4.12 12.51 -11.25
CA LEU A 110 -3.16 12.88 -10.22
C LEU A 110 -1.71 12.71 -10.72
N PRO A 111 -0.78 13.55 -10.23
CA PRO A 111 0.61 13.53 -10.68
C PRO A 111 1.29 12.19 -10.35
N TYR A 112 2.30 11.84 -11.12
CA TYR A 112 3.06 10.61 -10.86
C TYR A 112 3.62 10.61 -9.42
N GLY A 113 3.45 9.50 -8.70
CA GLY A 113 3.95 9.35 -7.33
C GLY A 113 3.05 9.96 -6.25
N TRP A 114 1.82 10.36 -6.58
CA TRP A 114 0.85 10.81 -5.59
C TRP A 114 0.61 9.74 -4.51
N SER A 115 0.48 10.20 -3.27
CA SER A 115 -0.01 9.41 -2.15
C SER A 115 -1.03 10.23 -1.38
N ARG A 116 -2.11 9.59 -0.93
CA ARG A 116 -3.15 10.21 -0.11
C ARG A 116 -3.51 9.27 1.02
N SER A 117 -3.14 9.62 2.24
CA SER A 117 -3.56 8.88 3.43
C SER A 117 -5.01 9.21 3.77
N ALA A 118 -5.80 8.19 4.09
CA ALA A 118 -7.14 8.38 4.62
C ALA A 118 -7.47 7.32 5.67
N HIS A 119 -7.97 7.79 6.81
CA HIS A 119 -8.64 6.97 7.79
C HIS A 119 -10.15 7.05 7.51
N PHE A 120 -10.81 5.92 7.26
CA PHE A 120 -12.21 5.93 6.86
C PHE A 120 -13.00 4.71 7.35
N ARG A 121 -14.31 4.91 7.45
CA ARG A 121 -15.29 3.85 7.70
C ARG A 121 -16.16 3.63 6.47
N LEU A 122 -16.41 2.36 6.17
CA LEU A 122 -17.45 1.92 5.25
C LEU A 122 -18.57 1.30 6.08
N ILE A 123 -19.79 1.76 5.86
CA ILE A 123 -20.96 1.39 6.65
C ILE A 123 -22.03 0.88 5.70
N LEU A 124 -22.50 -0.34 5.94
CA LEU A 124 -23.71 -0.85 5.33
C LEU A 124 -24.87 -0.66 6.32
N VAL A 125 -25.82 0.19 5.95
CA VAL A 125 -26.90 0.62 6.83
C VAL A 125 -27.96 -0.47 6.93
N ASP A 126 -28.28 -0.89 8.16
CA ASP A 126 -29.55 -1.58 8.44
C ASP A 126 -30.65 -0.52 8.51
N GLN A 127 -31.55 -0.56 7.53
CA GLN A 127 -32.59 0.45 7.34
C GLN A 127 -33.79 0.27 8.28
N ASN A 128 -33.86 -0.85 9.00
CA ASN A 128 -34.87 -1.10 10.03
C ASN A 128 -34.37 -0.64 11.41
N ASN A 129 -33.08 -0.78 11.69
CA ASN A 129 -32.47 -0.33 12.93
C ASN A 129 -30.98 0.00 12.73
N ASN A 130 -30.65 1.29 12.81
CA ASN A 130 -29.30 1.80 12.61
C ASN A 130 -28.23 1.14 13.51
N ASP A 131 -28.59 0.69 14.73
CA ASP A 131 -27.66 0.06 15.68
C ASP A 131 -27.10 -1.28 15.18
N TYR A 132 -27.77 -1.93 14.22
CA TYR A 132 -27.33 -3.18 13.60
C TYR A 132 -26.60 -2.97 12.27
N SER A 133 -26.31 -1.72 11.89
CA SER A 133 -25.52 -1.42 10.69
C SER A 133 -24.12 -2.06 10.78
N ARG A 134 -23.63 -2.61 9.66
CA ARG A 134 -22.29 -3.21 9.60
C ARG A 134 -21.27 -2.13 9.29
N ILE A 135 -20.36 -1.90 10.23
CA ILE A 135 -19.30 -0.91 10.14
C ILE A 135 -17.95 -1.62 10.01
N LYS A 136 -17.12 -1.20 9.06
CA LYS A 136 -15.71 -1.59 8.99
C LYS A 136 -14.85 -0.35 8.80
N GLU A 137 -13.78 -0.26 9.58
CA GLU A 137 -12.88 0.89 9.67
C GLU A 137 -11.47 0.47 9.27
N THR A 138 -10.77 1.33 8.54
CA THR A 138 -9.38 1.10 8.13
C THR A 138 -8.70 2.42 7.80
N GLU A 139 -7.39 2.44 7.95
CA GLU A 139 -6.50 3.48 7.44
C GLU A 139 -5.70 2.92 6.26
N HIS A 140 -5.46 3.75 5.24
CA HIS A 140 -4.68 3.35 4.07
C HIS A 140 -4.06 4.55 3.34
N ASP A 141 -2.89 4.32 2.75
CA ASP A 141 -2.20 5.26 1.86
C ASP A 141 -2.51 4.92 0.40
N PHE A 142 -3.46 5.66 -0.18
CA PHE A 142 -3.89 5.48 -1.56
C PHE A 142 -2.80 5.94 -2.52
N THR A 143 -2.55 5.15 -3.56
CA THR A 143 -1.53 5.44 -4.59
C THR A 143 -2.04 5.12 -5.98
N ALA A 144 -1.26 5.42 -7.02
CA ALA A 144 -1.60 5.04 -8.39
C ALA A 144 -1.74 3.50 -8.59
N ARG A 145 -1.09 2.68 -7.75
CA ARG A 145 -1.18 1.20 -7.81
C ARG A 145 -2.35 0.67 -6.98
N GLU A 146 -2.63 1.32 -5.86
CA GLU A 146 -3.67 0.97 -4.91
C GLU A 146 -4.61 2.18 -4.80
N SER A 147 -5.32 2.46 -5.90
CA SER A 147 -6.22 3.62 -5.97
C SER A 147 -7.54 3.39 -5.24
N ASP A 148 -7.84 2.13 -4.92
CA ASP A 148 -8.98 1.69 -4.13
C ASP A 148 -8.55 0.81 -2.96
N TRP A 149 -9.26 0.94 -1.84
CA TRP A 149 -9.03 0.15 -0.63
C TRP A 149 -10.33 -0.09 0.13
N GLY A 150 -10.43 -1.25 0.77
CA GLY A 150 -11.67 -1.66 1.47
C GLY A 150 -11.74 -3.16 1.72
N PHE A 151 -12.94 -3.71 1.68
CA PHE A 151 -13.20 -5.06 2.18
C PHE A 151 -13.84 -5.95 1.11
N THR A 152 -13.06 -6.91 0.62
CA THR A 152 -13.52 -7.94 -0.33
C THR A 152 -14.66 -8.79 0.24
N SER A 153 -14.59 -9.12 1.53
CA SER A 153 -15.67 -9.82 2.25
C SER A 153 -16.34 -8.86 3.23
N PHE A 154 -17.23 -7.98 2.75
CA PHE A 154 -17.94 -7.04 3.62
C PHE A 154 -19.06 -7.74 4.40
N ILE A 155 -20.01 -8.35 3.69
CA ILE A 155 -21.12 -9.15 4.22
C ILE A 155 -21.45 -10.31 3.26
N PRO A 156 -21.76 -11.54 3.73
CA PRO A 156 -22.21 -12.62 2.86
C PRO A 156 -23.46 -12.24 2.07
N LEU A 157 -23.54 -12.62 0.80
CA LEU A 157 -24.72 -12.32 -0.02
C LEU A 157 -26.00 -12.98 0.53
N SER A 158 -25.88 -14.14 1.17
CA SER A 158 -27.00 -14.81 1.85
C SER A 158 -27.57 -13.98 3.00
N GLU A 159 -26.73 -13.32 3.79
CA GLU A 159 -27.14 -12.45 4.89
C GLU A 159 -27.70 -11.12 4.36
N LEU A 160 -27.09 -10.57 3.32
CA LEU A 160 -27.53 -9.33 2.67
C LEU A 160 -28.96 -9.44 2.10
N HIS A 161 -29.27 -10.58 1.47
CA HIS A 161 -30.57 -10.82 0.83
C HIS A 161 -31.64 -11.35 1.78
N ASP A 162 -31.31 -11.64 3.05
CA ASP A 162 -32.31 -12.03 4.03
C ASP A 162 -33.10 -10.79 4.47
N SER A 163 -34.39 -10.77 4.12
CA SER A 163 -35.33 -9.69 4.45
C SER A 163 -35.43 -9.36 5.95
N ARG A 164 -35.01 -10.26 6.84
CA ARG A 164 -35.02 -10.05 8.29
C ARG A 164 -33.90 -9.13 8.79
N ASN A 165 -32.83 -8.97 8.02
CA ASN A 165 -31.61 -8.26 8.43
C ASN A 165 -31.59 -6.78 8.03
N GLY A 166 -32.64 -6.26 7.38
CA GLY A 166 -32.81 -4.81 7.16
C GLY A 166 -31.83 -4.11 6.21
N TYR A 167 -30.82 -4.79 5.66
CA TYR A 167 -29.84 -4.19 4.75
C TYR A 167 -30.42 -3.85 3.37
N LEU A 168 -31.32 -4.68 2.84
CA LEU A 168 -31.95 -4.50 1.53
C LEU A 168 -33.46 -4.30 1.70
N VAL A 169 -33.90 -3.05 1.83
CA VAL A 169 -35.32 -2.67 2.00
C VAL A 169 -35.82 -2.04 0.70
N ASN A 170 -37.00 -2.46 0.22
CA ASN A 170 -37.59 -1.97 -1.04
C ASN A 170 -36.61 -2.03 -2.23
N ASN A 171 -35.84 -3.11 -2.30
CA ASN A 171 -34.79 -3.30 -3.31
C ASN A 171 -33.75 -2.16 -3.36
N THR A 172 -33.54 -1.49 -2.23
CA THR A 172 -32.62 -0.37 -2.08
C THR A 172 -31.56 -0.71 -1.04
N LEU A 173 -30.29 -0.57 -1.43
CA LEU A 173 -29.13 -0.75 -0.56
C LEU A 173 -28.57 0.64 -0.18
N THR A 174 -28.27 0.88 1.09
CA THR A 174 -27.66 2.15 1.53
C THR A 174 -26.26 1.91 2.09
N VAL A 175 -25.26 2.52 1.45
CA VAL A 175 -23.86 2.44 1.86
C VAL A 175 -23.38 3.84 2.22
N VAL A 176 -22.67 3.99 3.34
CA VAL A 176 -22.07 5.26 3.77
C VAL A 176 -20.56 5.11 3.79
N ALA A 177 -19.87 6.09 3.21
CA ALA A 177 -18.44 6.30 3.41
C ALA A 177 -18.24 7.47 4.36
N GLU A 178 -17.50 7.25 5.44
CA GLU A 178 -17.13 8.28 6.40
C GLU A 178 -15.63 8.47 6.40
N ILE A 179 -15.15 9.63 5.97
CA ILE A 179 -13.73 10.00 6.01
C ILE A 179 -13.48 10.69 7.35
N LEU A 180 -12.61 10.13 8.17
CA LEU A 180 -12.26 10.66 9.49
C LEU A 180 -11.20 11.75 9.33
N GLY A 181 -11.39 12.87 10.04
CA GLY A 181 -10.42 13.96 10.06
C GLY A 181 -9.13 13.58 10.81
N PRO A 182 -8.04 14.38 10.67
CA PRO A 182 -6.80 14.11 11.38
C PRO A 182 -7.03 14.08 12.89
N GLN A 183 -6.69 12.97 13.55
CA GLN A 183 -6.54 12.98 15.01
C GLN A 183 -5.29 13.79 15.33
N HIS A 184 -5.38 14.79 16.22
CA HIS A 184 -4.22 15.54 16.68
C HIS A 184 -3.38 14.71 17.66
N PRO A 185 -2.09 14.50 17.36
CA PRO A 185 -1.04 14.71 18.35
C PRO A 185 -0.29 16.02 18.10
N ALA A 186 0.28 16.55 19.19
CA ALA A 186 0.88 17.88 19.29
C ALA A 186 2.05 18.17 18.32
N GLU A 187 2.05 19.42 17.86
CA GLU A 187 3.14 20.31 17.43
C GLU A 187 4.32 19.83 16.56
N ASN A 188 4.55 20.69 15.55
CA ASN A 188 5.77 20.96 14.78
C ASN A 188 6.12 20.03 13.62
N THR A 189 5.72 20.45 12.41
CA THR A 189 6.64 20.63 11.27
C THR A 189 6.01 21.59 10.26
N GLN A 190 6.66 22.73 10.02
CA GLN A 190 6.31 23.68 8.97
C GLN A 190 6.61 23.05 7.60
N VAL A 191 5.61 23.00 6.72
CA VAL A 191 5.79 22.62 5.31
C VAL A 191 6.05 23.90 4.52
N ALA A 192 7.27 24.04 4.01
CA ALA A 192 7.59 25.00 2.96
C ALA A 192 7.04 24.49 1.62
N GLU A 193 6.37 25.37 0.87
CA GLU A 193 5.94 25.11 -0.51
C GLU A 193 7.15 24.78 -1.42
N PRO A 194 7.05 23.80 -2.34
CA PRO A 194 8.03 23.65 -3.40
C PRO A 194 7.67 24.52 -4.61
N PRO A 195 8.65 25.21 -5.23
CA PRO A 195 8.41 26.05 -6.38
C PRO A 195 8.13 25.19 -7.62
N ALA A 196 7.24 25.72 -8.46
CA ALA A 196 6.93 25.16 -9.76
C ALA A 196 8.16 25.06 -10.66
N ASN A 197 8.16 23.99 -11.47
CA ASN A 197 8.79 23.87 -12.79
C ASN A 197 10.18 23.20 -12.87
N VAL A 198 10.23 21.85 -12.96
CA VAL A 198 11.36 21.07 -13.52
C VAL A 198 10.82 19.78 -14.22
N PRO A 199 11.42 19.29 -15.34
CA PRO A 199 10.82 18.35 -16.30
C PRO A 199 10.50 16.96 -15.76
N GLN A 200 9.54 16.28 -16.40
CA GLN A 200 9.17 14.88 -16.14
C GLN A 200 10.38 13.95 -16.20
N ALA A 201 10.91 13.60 -15.03
CA ALA A 201 11.80 12.46 -14.83
C ALA A 201 10.94 11.23 -14.54
N THR A 202 11.35 10.07 -15.05
CA THR A 202 10.60 8.84 -14.86
C THR A 202 10.66 8.40 -13.39
N PRO A 203 9.74 7.55 -12.92
CA PRO A 203 9.67 7.13 -11.51
C PRO A 203 10.95 6.49 -10.98
N ILE A 204 11.65 5.84 -11.89
CA ILE A 204 12.91 5.16 -11.66
C ILE A 204 14.02 6.18 -11.42
N ASP A 205 13.94 7.36 -12.06
CA ASP A 205 14.91 8.43 -11.91
C ASP A 205 14.80 9.08 -10.53
N THR A 206 13.58 9.36 -10.05
CA THR A 206 13.35 9.89 -8.69
C THR A 206 13.83 8.91 -7.60
N PHE A 207 13.57 7.62 -7.79
CA PHE A 207 14.00 6.57 -6.86
C PHE A 207 15.53 6.44 -6.86
N ASN A 208 16.16 6.41 -8.04
CA ASN A 208 17.62 6.37 -8.15
C ASN A 208 18.28 7.59 -7.50
N THR A 209 17.76 8.81 -7.73
CA THR A 209 18.27 10.04 -7.10
C THR A 209 18.21 9.97 -5.57
N TYR A 210 17.11 9.46 -5.00
CA TYR A 210 16.99 9.29 -3.56
C TYR A 210 18.06 8.34 -2.99
N PHE A 211 18.30 7.19 -3.64
CA PHE A 211 19.31 6.23 -3.16
C PHE A 211 20.75 6.68 -3.43
N THR A 212 21.00 7.49 -4.45
CA THR A 212 22.31 8.15 -4.67
C THR A 212 22.60 9.17 -3.56
N ASN A 213 21.61 9.97 -3.15
CA ASN A 213 21.76 10.88 -2.02
C ASN A 213 21.99 10.11 -0.70
N LEU A 214 21.38 8.94 -0.53
CA LEU A 214 21.65 8.07 0.60
C LEU A 214 23.09 7.51 0.60
N GLU A 215 23.65 7.16 -0.57
CA GLU A 215 25.06 6.76 -0.68
C GLU A 215 26.00 7.88 -0.19
N GLU A 216 25.74 9.14 -0.55
CA GLU A 216 26.53 10.28 -0.09
C GLU A 216 26.47 10.47 1.43
N ILE A 217 25.28 10.32 2.04
CA ILE A 217 25.09 10.39 3.49
C ILE A 217 25.81 9.24 4.21
N ILE A 218 25.71 8.02 3.66
CA ILE A 218 26.39 6.83 4.19
C ILE A 218 27.91 7.03 4.18
N ASN A 219 28.45 7.68 3.16
CA ASN A 219 29.87 8.00 3.03
C ASN A 219 30.30 9.13 3.98
N ALA A 220 29.47 10.16 4.15
CA ALA A 220 29.74 11.26 5.07
C ALA A 220 29.73 10.82 6.55
N ALA A 221 28.81 9.93 6.93
CA ALA A 221 28.66 9.41 8.30
C ALA A 221 29.88 8.62 8.80
N GLN A 222 30.70 8.09 7.89
CA GLN A 222 31.93 7.35 8.21
C GLN A 222 33.10 8.26 8.62
N SER A 223 32.94 9.60 8.65
CA SER A 223 34.06 10.55 8.69
C SER A 223 34.11 11.58 9.84
N SER A 224 33.20 11.57 10.85
CA SER A 224 33.09 12.69 11.81
C SER A 224 33.30 12.36 13.31
N PRO A 225 34.12 13.14 14.06
CA PRO A 225 34.21 13.14 15.53
C PRO A 225 33.45 14.30 16.20
N ALA A 226 32.76 14.01 17.32
CA ALA A 226 31.87 14.92 18.06
C ALA A 226 32.58 15.75 19.16
N ARG A 227 32.09 16.98 19.41
CA ARG A 227 32.60 17.96 20.39
C ARG A 227 31.46 18.40 21.32
N GLY A 228 31.71 18.34 22.63
CA GLY A 228 30.74 18.65 23.69
C GLY A 228 30.61 20.12 24.06
N GLY A 229 29.58 20.42 24.87
CA GLY A 229 29.30 21.72 25.45
C GLY A 229 28.62 21.58 26.81
N SER A 230 29.10 22.36 27.78
CA SER A 230 28.71 22.47 29.18
C SER A 230 27.68 23.58 29.38
N ASN A 231 26.88 23.54 30.46
CA ASN A 231 26.67 24.70 31.34
C ASN A 231 25.91 24.37 32.66
N THR A 232 26.15 25.27 33.61
CA THR A 232 25.93 25.23 35.07
C THR A 232 24.59 25.82 35.53
N ASN A 233 24.09 25.43 36.71
CA ASN A 233 23.73 26.37 37.81
C ASN A 233 23.24 25.70 39.10
N ASN A 234 23.67 26.29 40.22
CA ASN A 234 23.48 25.89 41.62
C ASN A 234 22.14 26.33 42.26
N GLN A 235 21.64 25.56 43.24
CA GLN A 235 21.06 26.09 44.49
C GLN A 235 21.35 25.17 45.69
N ARG A 236 21.63 25.81 46.84
CA ARG A 236 22.23 25.25 48.06
C ARG A 236 21.18 25.06 49.17
N GLY A 237 21.25 23.95 49.89
CA GLY A 237 20.51 23.71 51.14
C GLY A 237 21.42 23.12 52.21
N ALA A 238 21.65 23.87 53.29
CA ALA A 238 22.51 23.49 54.40
C ALA A 238 21.74 22.75 55.50
N LEU A 239 22.36 21.73 56.13
CA LEU A 239 22.02 21.34 57.50
C LEU A 239 23.28 20.91 58.26
N LEU A 240 23.49 21.55 59.41
CA LEU A 240 24.60 21.34 60.35
C LEU A 240 24.24 20.24 61.36
N THR A 241 25.20 19.38 61.71
CA THR A 241 25.28 18.81 63.06
C THR A 241 26.72 18.77 63.55
N SER A 242 26.87 19.12 64.82
CA SER A 242 28.07 19.54 65.52
C SER A 242 28.74 18.38 66.26
N GLY A 243 30.05 18.21 66.06
CA GLY A 243 30.95 17.40 66.88
C GLY A 243 32.33 17.40 66.22
N ALA A 244 33.40 17.78 66.94
CA ALA A 244 34.74 17.76 66.37
C ALA A 244 35.20 16.30 66.19
N PRO A 245 35.60 15.87 64.96
CA PRO A 245 35.94 14.47 64.70
C PRO A 245 37.24 14.06 65.39
N THR A 246 37.28 12.80 65.82
CA THR A 246 38.42 12.14 66.47
C THR A 246 39.56 11.85 65.49
N LEU A 247 40.78 11.61 65.98
CA LEU A 247 41.96 11.39 65.13
C LEU A 247 41.82 10.17 64.20
N ASP A 248 41.20 9.08 64.69
CA ASP A 248 40.90 7.88 63.90
C ASP A 248 39.89 8.15 62.78
N GLU A 249 38.87 8.98 63.05
CA GLU A 249 37.89 9.40 62.04
C GLU A 249 38.55 10.26 60.95
N VAL A 250 39.54 11.08 61.31
CA VAL A 250 40.33 11.89 60.36
C VAL A 250 41.21 10.99 59.49
N GLU A 251 41.90 10.00 60.06
CA GLU A 251 42.72 9.03 59.29
C GLU A 251 41.86 8.19 58.33
N LYS A 252 40.69 7.71 58.78
CA LYS A 252 39.74 6.98 57.94
C LYS A 252 39.16 7.84 56.81
N ALA A 253 38.86 9.11 57.09
CA ALA A 253 38.39 10.05 56.09
C ALA A 253 39.48 10.35 55.02
N LYS A 254 40.75 10.48 55.42
CA LYS A 254 41.87 10.61 54.46
C LYS A 254 42.01 9.39 53.56
N LEU A 255 41.90 8.18 54.13
CA LEU A 255 41.98 6.94 53.36
C LEU A 255 40.83 6.85 52.34
N SER A 256 39.60 7.16 52.78
CA SER A 256 38.42 7.20 51.91
C SER A 256 38.54 8.26 50.80
N LEU A 257 39.07 9.45 51.12
CA LEU A 257 39.35 10.49 50.12
C LEU A 257 40.39 10.01 49.10
N LYS A 258 41.47 9.38 49.55
CA LYS A 258 42.52 8.83 48.67
C LYS A 258 41.96 7.76 47.72
N GLU A 259 41.08 6.90 48.20
CA GLU A 259 40.39 5.92 47.35
C GLU A 259 39.47 6.59 46.33
N CYS A 260 38.70 7.62 46.73
CA CYS A 260 37.82 8.35 45.81
C CYS A 260 38.61 9.10 44.73
N LEU A 261 39.76 9.69 45.08
CA LEU A 261 40.64 10.37 44.14
C LEU A 261 41.38 9.41 43.18
N SER A 262 41.51 8.14 43.56
CA SER A 262 42.17 7.13 42.72
C SER A 262 41.27 6.57 41.62
N ASP A 263 39.94 6.57 41.85
CA ASP A 263 38.96 6.01 40.91
C ASP A 263 37.58 6.63 41.16
N ILE A 264 37.33 7.75 40.48
CA ILE A 264 36.15 8.58 40.70
C ILE A 264 34.86 7.94 40.15
N PHE A 265 35.00 6.89 39.32
CA PHE A 265 33.89 6.20 38.64
C PHE A 265 33.36 4.99 39.43
N LYS A 266 33.84 4.76 40.66
CA LYS A 266 33.30 3.72 41.53
C LYS A 266 31.90 4.08 42.07
N LEU A 267 31.08 3.05 42.28
CA LEU A 267 29.76 3.20 42.90
C LEU A 267 29.85 3.94 44.24
N ASN A 268 28.90 4.85 44.45
CA ASN A 268 28.75 5.64 45.67
C ASN A 268 29.90 6.63 45.97
N VAL A 269 30.76 6.95 45.00
CA VAL A 269 31.87 7.90 45.18
C VAL A 269 31.35 9.27 45.62
N LYS A 270 30.20 9.72 45.13
CA LYS A 270 29.57 10.98 45.59
C LYS A 270 29.36 11.00 47.11
N ASP A 271 28.69 9.99 47.66
CA ASP A 271 28.37 9.92 49.09
C ASP A 271 29.63 9.68 49.94
N ARG A 272 30.57 8.88 49.42
CA ARG A 272 31.86 8.60 50.09
C ARG A 272 32.78 9.83 50.11
N LEU A 273 32.80 10.60 49.02
CA LEU A 273 33.57 11.83 48.89
C LEU A 273 32.95 12.93 49.75
N ALA A 274 31.62 13.08 49.73
CA ALA A 274 30.89 14.01 50.57
C ALA A 274 31.12 13.72 52.07
N GLY A 275 31.02 12.45 52.49
CA GLY A 275 31.27 12.03 53.87
C GLY A 275 32.72 12.25 54.32
N ALA A 276 33.69 11.91 53.47
CA ALA A 276 35.11 12.13 53.74
C ALA A 276 35.45 13.62 53.84
N MET A 277 34.98 14.43 52.89
CA MET A 277 35.26 15.86 52.85
C MET A 277 34.54 16.65 53.96
N SER A 278 33.32 16.27 54.32
CA SER A 278 32.59 16.83 55.47
C SER A 278 33.38 16.60 56.77
N THR A 279 33.85 15.37 56.97
CA THR A 279 34.64 15.00 58.16
C THR A 279 35.97 15.75 58.22
N LEU A 280 36.68 15.86 57.10
CA LEU A 280 37.97 16.57 57.02
C LEU A 280 37.81 18.10 57.16
N SER A 281 36.69 18.66 56.74
CA SER A 281 36.40 20.10 56.82
C SER A 281 36.20 20.59 58.27
N ILE A 282 35.71 19.71 59.15
CA ILE A 282 35.43 20.00 60.57
C ILE A 282 36.62 19.63 61.48
N ALA A 283 37.58 18.83 60.99
CA ALA A 283 38.74 18.36 61.73
C ALA A 283 39.66 19.51 62.22
N LYS A 284 39.99 19.51 63.53
CA LYS A 284 40.83 20.52 64.18
C LYS A 284 42.30 20.10 64.39
N SER A 285 42.60 18.80 64.23
CA SER A 285 43.93 18.20 64.43
C SER A 285 44.16 17.07 63.41
N GLY A 286 45.42 16.72 63.12
CA GLY A 286 45.75 15.60 62.21
C GLY A 286 45.87 15.97 60.73
N LEU A 287 45.70 17.25 60.36
CA LEU A 287 45.94 17.80 59.02
C LEU A 287 46.98 18.91 59.11
N SER A 288 47.79 19.10 58.06
CA SER A 288 48.63 20.30 57.97
C SER A 288 47.78 21.56 57.72
N LEU A 289 48.33 22.74 58.03
CA LEU A 289 47.62 24.01 57.84
C LEU A 289 47.21 24.23 56.36
N ASP A 290 48.06 23.80 55.43
CA ASP A 290 47.79 23.89 53.99
C ASP A 290 46.72 22.90 53.55
N GLN A 291 46.74 21.67 54.06
CA GLN A 291 45.68 20.67 53.80
C GLN A 291 44.33 21.18 54.31
N GLN A 292 44.30 21.79 55.49
CA GLN A 292 43.07 22.31 56.09
C GLN A 292 42.49 23.48 55.28
N LYS A 293 43.34 24.35 54.70
CA LYS A 293 42.92 25.40 53.76
C LYS A 293 42.37 24.80 52.46
N SER A 294 43.07 23.86 51.84
CA SER A 294 42.65 23.21 50.59
C SER A 294 41.32 22.46 50.74
N VAL A 295 41.13 21.73 51.85
CA VAL A 295 39.87 21.02 52.15
C VAL A 295 38.70 21.98 52.28
N LYS A 296 38.88 23.13 52.97
CA LYS A 296 37.84 24.16 53.10
C LYS A 296 37.49 24.82 51.77
N VAL A 297 38.48 25.11 50.94
CA VAL A 297 38.27 25.71 49.60
C VAL A 297 37.50 24.74 48.70
N PHE A 298 37.90 23.47 48.66
CA PHE A 298 37.20 22.46 47.86
C PHE A 298 35.77 22.21 48.38
N TRP A 299 35.59 22.13 49.69
CA TRP A 299 34.26 21.94 50.30
C TRP A 299 33.29 23.10 50.00
N ALA A 300 33.80 24.34 49.90
CA ALA A 300 32.99 25.49 49.54
C ALA A 300 32.41 25.40 48.12
N ASN A 301 33.11 24.72 47.21
CA ASN A 301 32.73 24.53 45.80
C ASN A 301 32.21 23.11 45.52
N PHE A 302 31.98 22.30 46.57
CA PHE A 302 31.67 20.88 46.42
C PHE A 302 30.30 20.63 45.75
N ASP A 303 29.33 21.49 46.03
CA ASP A 303 27.99 21.41 45.43
C ASP A 303 28.06 21.63 43.90
N GLU A 304 28.86 22.61 43.47
CA GLU A 304 29.09 22.92 42.04
C GLU A 304 29.84 21.77 41.35
N PHE A 305 30.92 21.28 41.96
CA PHE A 305 31.63 20.09 41.48
C PHE A 305 30.70 18.88 41.32
N THR A 306 29.82 18.65 42.30
CA THR A 306 28.86 17.53 42.27
C THR A 306 27.82 17.72 41.17
N SER A 307 27.34 18.94 40.97
CA SER A 307 26.40 19.27 39.89
C SER A 307 27.04 19.01 38.53
N ASP A 308 28.24 19.54 38.28
CA ASP A 308 28.95 19.37 37.02
C ASP A 308 29.26 17.91 36.73
N PHE A 309 29.63 17.14 37.76
CA PHE A 309 29.89 15.71 37.63
C PHE A 309 28.62 14.93 37.24
N LEU A 310 27.47 15.23 37.86
CA LEU A 310 26.20 14.56 37.52
C LEU A 310 25.70 14.93 36.12
N THR A 311 25.82 16.21 35.75
CA THR A 311 25.51 16.66 34.39
C THR A 311 26.41 15.95 33.38
N PHE A 312 27.71 15.82 33.65
CA PHE A 312 28.63 15.07 32.80
C PHE A 312 28.23 13.59 32.65
N GLU A 313 27.89 12.90 33.74
CA GLU A 313 27.45 11.50 33.66
C GLU A 313 26.16 11.36 32.82
N GLN A 314 25.21 12.29 33.00
CA GLN A 314 23.97 12.33 32.25
C GLN A 314 24.21 12.61 30.75
N ASP A 315 25.00 13.64 30.42
CA ASP A 315 25.35 14.01 29.06
C ASP A 315 26.13 12.87 28.36
N ASN A 316 27.01 12.19 29.08
CA ASN A 316 27.75 11.05 28.55
C ASN A 316 26.82 9.84 28.26
N ALA A 317 25.83 9.59 29.13
CA ALA A 317 24.83 8.56 28.88
C ALA A 317 23.93 8.90 27.68
N GLU A 318 23.51 10.16 27.56
CA GLU A 318 22.75 10.65 26.41
C GLU A 318 23.55 10.55 25.10
N PHE A 319 24.84 10.89 25.14
CA PHE A 319 25.75 10.76 24.01
C PHE A 319 25.87 9.30 23.52
N GLU A 320 26.09 8.33 24.42
CA GLU A 320 26.17 6.92 24.03
C GLU A 320 24.82 6.39 23.51
N LEU A 321 23.68 6.87 24.04
CA LEU A 321 22.36 6.56 23.50
C LEU A 321 22.17 7.10 22.07
N GLN A 322 22.54 8.37 21.83
CA GLN A 322 22.47 8.98 20.50
C GLN A 322 23.35 8.26 19.49
N LYS A 323 24.55 7.84 19.91
CA LYS A 323 25.47 7.03 19.09
C LYS A 323 24.86 5.68 18.72
N LEU A 324 24.22 4.99 19.67
CA LEU A 324 23.53 3.72 19.40
C LEU A 324 22.36 3.90 18.42
N LEU A 325 21.55 4.94 18.59
CA LEU A 325 20.43 5.25 17.69
C LEU A 325 20.93 5.58 16.28
N LYS A 326 22.01 6.34 16.15
CA LYS A 326 22.67 6.64 14.87
C LYS A 326 23.14 5.36 14.19
N ASP A 327 23.78 4.45 14.93
CA ASP A 327 24.27 3.18 14.38
C ASP A 327 23.11 2.26 13.95
N GLN A 328 22.01 2.25 14.69
CA GLN A 328 20.78 1.53 14.32
C GLN A 328 20.13 2.09 13.04
N MET A 329 20.03 3.41 12.93
CA MET A 329 19.53 4.08 11.72
C MET A 329 20.42 3.77 10.51
N PHE A 330 21.74 3.81 10.68
CA PHE A 330 22.69 3.48 9.63
C PHE A 330 22.56 2.02 9.17
N ALA A 331 22.44 1.07 10.10
CA ALA A 331 22.21 -0.34 9.76
C ALA A 331 20.91 -0.54 8.97
N THR A 332 19.84 0.15 9.36
CA THR A 332 18.54 0.12 8.67
C THR A 332 18.66 0.70 7.26
N MET A 333 19.32 1.85 7.13
CA MET A 333 19.58 2.52 5.86
C MET A 333 20.39 1.64 4.90
N LYS A 334 21.43 0.97 5.40
CA LYS A 334 22.25 0.03 4.63
C LYS A 334 21.43 -1.16 4.11
N LYS A 335 20.61 -1.76 4.95
CA LYS A 335 19.71 -2.87 4.55
C LYS A 335 18.73 -2.45 3.45
N ASN A 336 18.16 -1.25 3.57
CA ASN A 336 17.25 -0.70 2.56
C ASN A 336 17.97 -0.47 1.23
N HIS A 337 19.20 0.03 1.27
CA HIS A 337 20.03 0.24 0.09
C HIS A 337 20.39 -1.08 -0.63
N GLU A 338 20.81 -2.11 0.11
CA GLU A 338 21.06 -3.45 -0.43
C GLU A 338 19.80 -4.05 -1.09
N THR A 339 18.65 -3.88 -0.44
CA THR A 339 17.36 -4.32 -0.98
C THR A 339 17.01 -3.59 -2.28
N HIS A 340 17.27 -2.29 -2.36
CA HIS A 340 17.07 -1.51 -3.59
C HIS A 340 17.93 -2.03 -4.75
N ILE A 341 19.21 -2.33 -4.51
CA ILE A 341 20.10 -2.90 -5.53
C ILE A 341 19.50 -4.20 -6.10
N LEU A 342 19.01 -5.09 -5.22
CA LEU A 342 18.37 -6.34 -5.63
C LEU A 342 17.10 -6.10 -6.47
N TYR A 343 16.25 -5.16 -6.08
CA TYR A 343 15.05 -4.82 -6.83
C TYR A 343 15.36 -4.18 -8.18
N LYS A 344 16.38 -3.33 -8.26
CA LYS A 344 16.82 -2.73 -9.51
C LYS A 344 17.31 -3.80 -10.50
N GLN A 345 18.04 -4.81 -10.01
CA GLN A 345 18.47 -5.93 -10.83
C GLN A 345 17.28 -6.77 -11.32
N LEU A 346 16.37 -7.13 -10.42
CA LEU A 346 15.17 -7.92 -10.75
C LEU A 346 14.28 -7.20 -11.77
N LEU A 347 14.12 -5.88 -11.63
CA LEU A 347 13.39 -5.06 -12.59
C LEU A 347 14.04 -5.12 -13.98
N GLY A 348 15.36 -5.05 -14.05
CA GLY A 348 16.09 -5.19 -15.31
C GLY A 348 15.89 -6.55 -15.98
N ASP A 349 15.78 -7.62 -15.21
CA ASP A 349 15.51 -8.96 -15.76
C ASP A 349 14.05 -9.11 -16.23
N LEU A 350 13.09 -8.53 -15.50
CA LEU A 350 11.68 -8.49 -15.91
C LEU A 350 11.48 -7.71 -17.21
N THR A 351 12.18 -6.58 -17.40
CA THR A 351 12.10 -5.80 -18.65
C THR A 351 12.56 -6.63 -19.86
N LYS A 352 13.64 -7.41 -19.71
CA LYS A 352 14.11 -8.31 -20.79
C LYS A 352 13.09 -9.40 -21.11
N GLU A 353 12.44 -9.96 -20.09
CA GLU A 353 11.39 -10.96 -20.28
C GLU A 353 10.17 -10.37 -21.01
N GLU A 354 9.79 -9.13 -20.67
CA GLU A 354 8.71 -8.40 -21.35
C GLU A 354 9.02 -8.18 -22.84
N GLU A 355 10.26 -7.75 -23.18
CA GLU A 355 10.70 -7.58 -24.56
C GLU A 355 10.63 -8.89 -25.36
N GLU A 356 11.10 -9.99 -24.78
CA GLU A 356 11.07 -11.32 -25.42
C GLU A 356 9.64 -11.84 -25.62
N LEU A 357 8.74 -11.63 -24.65
CA LEU A 357 7.32 -11.97 -24.79
C LEU A 357 6.65 -11.12 -25.86
N ASN A 358 6.98 -9.83 -25.95
CA ASN A 358 6.42 -8.95 -26.97
C ASN A 358 6.86 -9.38 -28.39
N LYS A 359 8.12 -9.81 -28.56
CA LYS A 359 8.60 -10.38 -29.82
C LYS A 359 7.82 -11.63 -30.22
N LYS A 360 7.57 -12.55 -29.28
CA LYS A 360 6.74 -13.75 -29.52
C LYS A 360 5.30 -13.39 -29.86
N LEU A 361 4.75 -12.34 -29.24
CA LEU A 361 3.41 -11.85 -29.54
C LEU A 361 3.30 -11.36 -30.99
N GLU A 362 4.26 -10.57 -31.47
CA GLU A 362 4.27 -10.09 -32.86
C GLU A 362 4.44 -11.24 -33.86
N GLU A 363 5.25 -12.25 -33.54
CA GLU A 363 5.35 -13.46 -34.38
C GLU A 363 4.01 -14.20 -34.47
N VAL A 364 3.30 -14.36 -33.35
CA VAL A 364 1.98 -15.01 -33.32
C VAL A 364 0.95 -14.20 -34.10
N LYS A 365 0.97 -12.87 -34.00
CA LYS A 365 0.09 -11.98 -34.77
C LYS A 365 0.32 -12.17 -36.28
N SER A 366 1.57 -12.17 -36.73
CA SER A 366 1.92 -12.40 -38.13
C SER A 366 1.43 -13.75 -38.64
N ARG A 367 1.60 -14.83 -37.85
CA ARG A 367 1.07 -16.17 -38.20
C ARG A 367 -0.45 -16.18 -38.33
N ARG A 368 -1.17 -15.45 -37.46
CA ARG A 368 -2.63 -15.34 -37.52
C ARG A 368 -3.08 -14.59 -38.78
N GLU A 369 -2.42 -13.49 -39.13
CA GLU A 369 -2.74 -12.72 -40.35
C GLU A 369 -2.54 -13.57 -41.60
N LYS A 370 -1.44 -14.33 -41.66
CA LYS A 370 -1.21 -15.27 -42.75
C LYS A 370 -2.35 -16.29 -42.86
N LEU A 371 -2.78 -16.89 -41.74
CA LEU A 371 -3.86 -17.88 -41.74
C LEU A 371 -5.19 -17.28 -42.21
N ILE A 372 -5.48 -16.03 -41.86
CA ILE A 372 -6.67 -15.33 -42.34
C ILE A 372 -6.61 -15.15 -43.86
N SER A 373 -5.47 -14.71 -44.40
CA SER A 373 -5.27 -14.59 -45.85
C SER A 373 -5.41 -15.93 -46.56
N ASP A 374 -4.82 -17.00 -46.02
CA ASP A 374 -4.91 -18.35 -46.59
C ASP A 374 -6.38 -18.84 -46.59
N TRP A 375 -7.14 -18.51 -45.54
CA TRP A 375 -8.56 -18.86 -45.45
C TRP A 375 -9.42 -18.09 -46.47
N GLU A 376 -9.15 -16.80 -46.68
CA GLU A 376 -9.84 -15.99 -47.68
C GLU A 376 -9.64 -16.54 -49.09
N ILE A 377 -8.41 -16.95 -49.43
CA ILE A 377 -8.09 -17.61 -50.71
C ILE A 377 -8.90 -18.90 -50.86
N LEU A 378 -8.89 -19.75 -49.84
CA LEU A 378 -9.61 -21.03 -49.85
C LEU A 378 -11.13 -20.85 -50.02
N MET A 379 -11.71 -19.79 -49.43
CA MET A 379 -13.13 -19.49 -49.62
C MET A 379 -13.46 -19.14 -51.08
N VAL A 380 -12.59 -18.37 -51.74
CA VAL A 380 -12.77 -18.02 -53.16
C VAL A 380 -12.66 -19.27 -54.04
N GLU A 381 -11.61 -20.08 -53.86
CA GLU A 381 -11.43 -21.33 -54.60
C GLU A 381 -12.62 -22.30 -54.41
N SER A 382 -13.16 -22.35 -53.19
CA SER A 382 -14.32 -23.20 -52.88
C SER A 382 -15.60 -22.75 -53.61
N GLU A 383 -15.88 -21.44 -53.66
CA GLU A 383 -17.05 -20.93 -54.39
C GLU A 383 -16.88 -21.06 -55.91
N GLU A 384 -15.66 -20.89 -56.45
CA GLU A 384 -15.36 -21.18 -57.86
C GLU A 384 -15.61 -22.66 -58.20
N ALA A 385 -15.10 -23.58 -57.38
CA ALA A 385 -15.29 -25.02 -57.57
C ALA A 385 -16.78 -25.40 -57.52
N LYS A 386 -17.54 -24.82 -56.60
CA LYS A 386 -18.99 -25.03 -56.46
C LYS A 386 -19.76 -24.51 -57.68
N SER A 387 -19.41 -23.34 -58.19
CA SER A 387 -19.98 -22.80 -59.43
C SER A 387 -19.68 -23.71 -60.63
N GLY A 388 -18.43 -24.17 -60.73
CA GLY A 388 -17.99 -25.13 -61.75
C GLY A 388 -18.78 -26.44 -61.69
N HIS A 389 -18.98 -27.00 -60.49
CA HIS A 389 -19.75 -28.22 -60.29
C HIS A 389 -21.20 -28.07 -60.78
N LYS A 390 -21.88 -26.99 -60.38
CA LYS A 390 -23.25 -26.71 -60.82
C LYS A 390 -23.36 -26.58 -62.35
N GLY A 391 -22.36 -25.95 -62.98
CA GLY A 391 -22.27 -25.87 -64.43
C GLY A 391 -22.12 -27.25 -65.09
N GLN A 392 -21.33 -28.14 -64.47
CA GLN A 392 -21.12 -29.50 -64.95
C GLN A 392 -22.37 -30.37 -64.76
N GLU A 393 -23.07 -30.29 -63.64
CA GLU A 393 -24.34 -30.99 -63.40
C GLU A 393 -25.36 -30.65 -64.49
N LYS A 394 -25.48 -29.37 -64.87
CA LYS A 394 -26.37 -28.96 -65.96
C LYS A 394 -26.00 -29.60 -67.29
N LYS A 395 -24.70 -29.64 -67.64
CA LYS A 395 -24.22 -30.29 -68.87
C LYS A 395 -24.49 -31.80 -68.86
N VAL A 396 -24.31 -32.45 -67.71
CA VAL A 396 -24.61 -33.88 -67.53
C VAL A 396 -26.11 -34.13 -67.73
N ALA A 397 -26.98 -33.34 -67.11
CA ALA A 397 -28.43 -33.46 -67.28
C ALA A 397 -28.86 -33.27 -68.75
N GLU A 398 -28.29 -32.29 -69.46
CA GLU A 398 -28.52 -32.10 -70.90
C GLU A 398 -28.04 -33.30 -71.74
N ALA A 399 -26.90 -33.90 -71.38
CA ALA A 399 -26.36 -35.07 -72.06
C ALA A 399 -27.20 -36.33 -71.79
N GLU A 400 -27.68 -36.52 -70.57
CA GLU A 400 -28.60 -37.60 -70.19
C GLU A 400 -29.92 -37.52 -70.97
N GLU A 401 -30.49 -36.32 -71.12
CA GLU A 401 -31.71 -36.13 -71.91
C GLU A 401 -31.47 -36.42 -73.40
N LYS A 402 -30.33 -35.96 -73.96
CA LYS A 402 -29.94 -36.31 -75.34
C LYS A 402 -29.78 -37.82 -75.51
N LYS A 403 -29.19 -38.51 -74.54
CA LYS A 403 -29.06 -39.97 -74.52
C LYS A 403 -30.43 -40.63 -74.51
N ARG A 404 -31.35 -40.19 -73.64
CA ARG A 404 -32.74 -40.70 -73.57
C ARG A 404 -33.45 -40.60 -74.92
N ILE A 405 -33.37 -39.44 -75.58
CA ILE A 405 -33.96 -39.23 -76.91
C ILE A 405 -33.33 -40.16 -77.96
N ALA A 406 -32.01 -40.37 -77.90
CA ALA A 406 -31.31 -41.28 -78.82
C ALA A 406 -31.72 -42.74 -78.62
N GLU A 407 -31.87 -43.20 -77.38
CA GLU A 407 -32.34 -44.56 -77.04
C GLU A 407 -33.78 -44.80 -77.51
N GLU A 408 -34.66 -43.80 -77.41
CA GLU A 408 -36.03 -43.87 -77.93
C GLU A 408 -36.05 -43.96 -79.46
N ARG A 409 -35.18 -43.21 -80.15
CA ARG A 409 -34.99 -43.34 -81.61
C ARG A 409 -34.50 -44.74 -81.98
N MET A 410 -33.51 -45.27 -81.25
CA MET A 410 -32.97 -46.61 -81.49
C MET A 410 -34.04 -47.70 -81.28
N SER A 411 -34.86 -47.58 -80.24
CA SER A 411 -35.96 -48.51 -79.96
C SER A 411 -36.99 -48.53 -81.11
N ARG A 412 -37.37 -47.35 -81.63
CA ARG A 412 -38.26 -47.24 -82.80
C ARG A 412 -37.66 -47.87 -84.05
N SER A 413 -36.39 -47.59 -84.34
CA SER A 413 -35.69 -48.21 -85.47
C SER A 413 -35.59 -49.73 -85.33
N THR A 414 -35.35 -50.23 -84.11
CA THR A 414 -35.31 -51.68 -83.82
C THR A 414 -36.68 -52.33 -84.04
N ALA A 415 -37.76 -51.68 -83.60
CA ALA A 415 -39.13 -52.16 -83.84
C ALA A 415 -39.47 -52.18 -85.34
N ALA A 416 -39.14 -51.10 -86.06
CA ALA A 416 -39.32 -51.03 -87.51
C ALA A 416 -38.51 -52.11 -88.24
N TRP A 417 -37.26 -52.35 -87.81
CA TRP A 417 -36.41 -53.40 -88.34
C TRP A 417 -36.96 -54.80 -88.08
N SER A 418 -37.45 -55.09 -86.87
CA SER A 418 -38.10 -56.36 -86.55
C SER A 418 -39.35 -56.59 -87.39
N ASN A 419 -40.18 -55.55 -87.60
CA ASN A 419 -41.35 -55.65 -88.48
C ASN A 419 -40.96 -55.94 -89.94
N LEU A 420 -39.89 -55.31 -90.43
CA LEU A 420 -39.37 -55.57 -91.77
C LEU A 420 -38.82 -56.99 -91.88
N LYS A 421 -38.12 -57.48 -90.84
CA LYS A 421 -37.64 -58.86 -90.78
C LYS A 421 -38.78 -59.89 -90.79
N MET A 422 -39.93 -59.59 -90.16
CA MET A 422 -41.13 -60.44 -90.22
C MET A 422 -41.82 -60.47 -91.59
N LEU A 423 -41.63 -59.43 -92.42
CA LEU A 423 -42.22 -59.36 -93.77
C LEU A 423 -41.39 -60.10 -94.83
N PHE A 424 -40.09 -60.28 -94.59
CA PHE A 424 -39.13 -60.80 -95.57
C PHE A 424 -38.31 -62.01 -95.10
N GLY A 425 -38.53 -62.50 -93.88
CA GLY A 425 -37.96 -63.73 -93.33
C GLY A 425 -39.06 -64.65 -92.87
#